data_AF-A0AA88CP13-F1
#
_entry.id   AF-A0AA88CP13-F1
#
_cell.length_a   1.000
_cell.length_b   1.000
_cell.length_c   1.000
_cell.angle_alpha   90.00
_cell.angle_beta   90.00
_cell.angle_gamma   90.00
#
_symmetry.space_group_name_H-M   'P 1'
#
loop_
_entity.id
_entity.type
_entity.pdbx_description
1 polymer ?
#
loop_
_entity_poly.entity_id
_entity_poly.type
_entity_poly.pdbx_seq_one_letter_code
_entity_poly.pdbx_strand_id
1 'polypeptide(L)'
;MLRPFQSSALLSLLIFATKILALAVIGVGSSAASTAHGNDTDRLALLAIKAQITEDPLRIMSSWNDSLNFCQWQGVSCGHKHRRVTRLNLRSLNLKGFMSVSIGNLSFLRNVDLSNNSFHGELPNE
;
A
#
# COMPACT_ATOMS: atom_id res chain seq x y z
N MET A 1 62.41 -15.45 7.74
CA MET A 1 60.95 -15.64 7.54
C MET A 1 60.23 -15.01 8.72
N LEU A 2 59.26 -14.11 8.49
CA LEU A 2 58.06 -13.91 9.31
C LEU A 2 57.21 -12.81 8.63
N ARG A 3 56.09 -13.22 8.01
CA ARG A 3 55.11 -12.33 7.38
C ARG A 3 54.21 -11.72 8.47
N PRO A 4 53.90 -10.42 8.47
CA PRO A 4 52.84 -9.87 9.31
C PRO A 4 51.50 -10.07 8.59
N PHE A 5 50.81 -11.18 8.86
CA PHE A 5 49.49 -11.49 8.29
C PHE A 5 48.46 -11.79 9.40
N GLN A 6 48.35 -10.92 10.42
CA GLN A 6 47.45 -11.16 11.56
C GLN A 6 46.56 -9.98 11.98
N SER A 7 46.56 -8.83 11.29
CA SER A 7 45.73 -7.68 11.70
C SER A 7 44.29 -7.71 11.15
N SER A 8 44.06 -8.27 9.95
CA SER A 8 42.74 -8.25 9.26
C SER A 8 41.68 -9.17 9.90
N ALA A 9 42.09 -10.33 10.43
CA ALA A 9 41.18 -11.31 11.02
C ALA A 9 40.54 -10.81 12.34
N LEU A 10 41.26 -10.00 13.11
CA LEU A 10 40.77 -9.46 14.38
C LEU A 10 39.73 -8.34 14.15
N LEU A 11 39.97 -7.47 13.16
CA LEU A 11 39.00 -6.44 12.75
C LEU A 11 37.70 -7.04 12.21
N SER A 12 37.79 -8.09 11.41
CA SER A 12 36.61 -8.79 10.90
C SER A 12 35.83 -9.49 12.02
N LEU A 13 36.51 -10.17 12.97
CA LEU A 13 35.86 -10.80 14.12
C LEU A 13 35.10 -9.78 15.00
N LEU A 14 35.66 -8.58 15.21
CA LEU A 14 35.03 -7.49 15.95
C LEU A 14 33.78 -6.94 15.25
N ILE A 15 33.79 -6.84 13.92
CA ILE A 15 32.62 -6.42 13.12
C ILE A 15 31.51 -7.49 13.18
N PHE A 16 31.85 -8.77 13.10
CA PHE A 16 30.87 -9.84 13.27
C PHE A 16 30.28 -9.88 14.68
N ALA A 17 31.10 -9.71 15.72
CA ALA A 17 30.66 -9.69 17.11
C ALA A 17 29.72 -8.52 17.43
N THR A 18 29.99 -7.33 16.87
CA THR A 18 29.12 -6.15 17.03
C THR A 18 27.77 -6.31 16.31
N LYS A 19 27.74 -6.93 15.12
CA LYS A 19 26.49 -7.22 14.41
C LYS A 19 25.63 -8.29 15.09
N ILE A 20 26.24 -9.31 15.69
CA ILE A 20 25.52 -10.34 16.45
C ILE A 20 24.89 -9.74 17.71
N LEU A 21 25.59 -8.83 18.41
CA LEU A 21 25.06 -8.15 19.59
C LEU A 21 23.85 -7.25 19.24
N ALA A 22 23.87 -6.59 18.08
CA ALA A 22 22.76 -5.77 17.61
C ALA A 22 21.49 -6.58 17.27
N LEU A 23 21.63 -7.86 16.88
CA LEU A 23 20.50 -8.72 16.52
C LEU A 23 19.75 -9.27 17.75
N ALA A 24 20.39 -9.29 18.93
CA ALA A 24 19.78 -9.74 20.18
C ALA A 24 18.87 -8.69 20.84
N VAL A 25 18.81 -7.46 20.31
CA VAL A 25 18.02 -6.33 20.84
C VAL A 25 16.84 -6.01 19.92
N ILE A 26 16.23 -7.03 19.29
CA ILE A 26 14.92 -6.85 18.67
C ILE A 26 13.89 -7.33 19.70
N GLY A 27 13.48 -6.38 20.54
CA GLY A 27 12.43 -6.60 21.53
C GLY A 27 11.15 -7.08 20.85
N VAL A 28 10.54 -8.13 21.42
CA VAL A 28 9.19 -8.56 21.06
C VAL A 28 8.21 -7.51 21.57
N GLY A 29 8.04 -6.44 20.80
CA GLY A 29 6.96 -5.48 20.98
C GLY A 29 5.68 -6.11 20.46
N SER A 30 4.70 -6.33 21.34
CA SER A 30 3.34 -6.72 20.94
C SER A 30 2.80 -5.68 19.97
N SER A 31 2.71 -6.05 18.69
CA SER A 31 2.28 -5.16 17.64
C SER A 31 0.77 -4.99 17.73
N ALA A 32 0.29 -3.78 18.00
CA ALA A 32 -1.07 -3.40 17.64
C ALA A 32 -1.16 -3.33 16.09
N ALA A 33 -1.07 -4.48 15.42
CA ALA A 33 -0.89 -4.58 13.96
C ALA A 33 -2.22 -4.58 13.18
N SER A 34 -3.37 -4.55 13.86
CA SER A 34 -4.66 -4.75 13.20
C SER A 34 -5.13 -3.54 12.39
N THR A 35 -4.80 -2.31 12.80
CA THR A 35 -5.17 -1.09 12.05
C THR A 35 -4.16 -0.74 10.96
N ALA A 36 -2.85 -0.91 11.21
CA ALA A 36 -1.82 -0.64 10.21
C ALA A 36 -1.95 -1.59 9.00
N HIS A 37 -2.08 -2.90 9.26
CA HIS A 37 -2.13 -3.90 8.19
C HIS A 37 -3.35 -3.76 7.26
N GLY A 38 -4.52 -3.45 7.82
CA GLY A 38 -5.74 -3.21 7.02
C GLY A 38 -5.64 -1.95 6.14
N ASN A 39 -4.94 -0.92 6.63
CA ASN A 39 -4.71 0.30 5.86
C ASN A 39 -3.77 0.07 4.67
N ASP A 40 -2.72 -0.75 4.86
CA ASP A 40 -1.80 -1.10 3.78
C ASP A 40 -2.50 -1.90 2.68
N THR A 41 -3.38 -2.82 3.06
CA THR A 41 -4.19 -3.60 2.11
C THR A 41 -5.11 -2.69 1.29
N ASP A 42 -5.80 -1.76 1.95
CA ASP A 42 -6.67 -0.79 1.24
C ASP A 42 -5.88 0.08 0.28
N ARG A 43 -4.72 0.60 0.71
CA ARG A 43 -3.85 1.41 -0.14
C ARG A 43 -3.40 0.62 -1.38
N LEU A 44 -2.95 -0.61 -1.20
CA LEU A 44 -2.51 -1.45 -2.32
C LEU A 44 -3.67 -1.79 -3.28
N ALA A 45 -4.85 -2.05 -2.74
CA ALA A 45 -6.05 -2.30 -3.54
C ALA A 45 -6.44 -1.06 -4.38
N LEU A 46 -6.39 0.14 -3.79
CA LEU A 46 -6.63 1.38 -4.51
C LEU A 46 -5.57 1.61 -5.61
N LEU A 47 -4.28 1.37 -5.33
CA LEU A 47 -3.24 1.48 -6.36
C LEU A 47 -3.44 0.48 -7.50
N ALA A 48 -3.90 -0.74 -7.20
CA ALA A 48 -4.24 -1.74 -8.20
C ALA A 48 -5.47 -1.32 -9.05
N ILE A 49 -6.46 -0.64 -8.45
CA ILE A 49 -7.56 -0.02 -9.20
C ILE A 49 -7.03 1.09 -10.12
N LYS A 50 -6.18 1.98 -9.59
CA LYS A 50 -5.56 3.06 -10.38
C LYS A 50 -4.78 2.53 -11.57
N ALA A 51 -4.07 1.41 -11.42
CA ALA A 51 -3.31 0.79 -12.51
C ALA A 51 -4.19 0.28 -13.67
N GLN A 52 -5.49 0.05 -13.44
CA GLN A 52 -6.43 -0.34 -14.49
C GLN A 52 -7.07 0.86 -15.21
N ILE A 53 -6.83 2.09 -14.75
CA ILE A 53 -7.31 3.32 -15.40
C ILE A 53 -6.31 3.69 -16.51
N THR A 54 -6.77 3.65 -17.75
CA THR A 54 -5.95 3.94 -18.94
C THR A 54 -6.05 5.39 -19.39
N GLU A 55 -7.19 6.05 -19.14
CA GLU A 55 -7.40 7.46 -19.44
C GLU A 55 -8.01 8.20 -18.25
N ASP A 56 -7.40 9.33 -17.88
CA ASP A 56 -7.86 10.26 -16.84
C ASP A 56 -7.74 11.71 -17.35
N PRO A 57 -8.68 12.18 -18.19
CA PRO A 57 -8.60 13.49 -18.82
C PRO A 57 -8.63 14.66 -17.82
N LEU A 58 -9.28 14.46 -16.67
CA LEU A 58 -9.43 15.46 -15.62
C LEU A 58 -8.28 15.43 -14.59
N ARG A 59 -7.32 14.51 -14.74
CA ARG A 59 -6.18 14.32 -13.83
C ARG A 59 -6.59 14.09 -12.37
N ILE A 60 -7.72 13.42 -12.15
CA ILE A 60 -8.23 13.14 -10.79
C ILE A 60 -7.32 12.16 -10.05
N MET A 61 -6.68 11.24 -10.77
CA MET A 61 -5.74 10.26 -10.21
C MET A 61 -4.41 10.87 -9.75
N SER A 62 -4.22 12.18 -9.92
CA SER A 62 -3.04 12.91 -9.44
C SER A 62 -2.98 12.97 -7.90
N SER A 63 -4.12 13.00 -7.22
CA SER A 63 -4.17 12.94 -5.75
C SER A 63 -3.81 11.56 -5.21
N TRP A 64 -3.93 10.51 -6.02
CA TRP A 64 -3.67 9.12 -5.63
C TRP A 64 -2.16 8.84 -5.64
N ASN A 65 -1.46 9.41 -4.67
CA ASN A 65 0.00 9.38 -4.59
C ASN A 65 0.49 9.16 -3.15
N ASP A 66 1.80 9.02 -2.99
CA ASP A 66 2.45 8.72 -1.70
C ASP A 66 2.61 9.93 -0.78
N SER A 67 2.33 11.13 -1.27
CA SER A 67 2.44 12.37 -0.49
C SER A 67 1.27 12.55 0.48
N LEU A 68 0.14 11.88 0.24
CA LEU A 68 -1.07 11.99 1.05
C LEU A 68 -1.54 10.61 1.54
N ASN A 69 -2.21 10.59 2.69
CA ASN A 69 -2.92 9.40 3.13
C ASN A 69 -4.07 9.08 2.15
N PHE A 70 -4.30 7.80 1.84
CA PHE A 70 -5.30 7.42 0.84
C PHE A 70 -6.73 7.86 1.20
N CYS A 71 -7.06 8.09 2.47
CA CYS A 71 -8.35 8.63 2.89
C CYS A 71 -8.57 10.09 2.44
N GLN A 72 -7.52 10.76 1.97
CA GLN A 72 -7.56 12.12 1.43
C GLN A 72 -7.51 12.12 -0.10
N TRP A 73 -7.41 10.96 -0.74
CA TRP A 73 -7.45 10.88 -2.19
C TRP A 73 -8.85 11.24 -2.70
N GLN A 74 -8.89 11.93 -3.84
CA GLN A 74 -10.14 12.34 -4.46
C GLN A 74 -11.03 11.13 -4.72
N GLY A 75 -12.28 11.19 -4.26
CA GLY A 75 -13.26 10.12 -4.39
C GLY A 75 -13.16 9.00 -3.35
N VAL A 76 -12.17 9.01 -2.45
CA VAL A 76 -12.04 8.01 -1.38
C VAL A 76 -12.63 8.57 -0.08
N SER A 77 -13.41 7.75 0.64
CA SER A 77 -13.80 8.05 2.02
C SER A 77 -13.53 6.88 2.93
N CYS A 78 -13.03 7.17 4.11
CA CYS A 78 -12.71 6.18 5.13
C CYS A 78 -13.64 6.25 6.34
N GLY A 79 -13.86 5.11 6.99
CA GLY A 79 -14.58 5.02 8.25
C GLY A 79 -13.79 5.65 9.41
N HIS A 80 -14.51 6.23 10.37
CA HIS A 80 -13.89 6.94 11.50
C HIS A 80 -13.12 6.02 12.46
N LYS A 81 -13.66 4.81 12.72
CA LYS A 81 -13.13 3.89 13.73
C LYS A 81 -11.83 3.18 13.30
N HIS A 82 -11.78 2.67 12.07
CA HIS A 82 -10.69 1.82 11.60
C HIS A 82 -9.85 2.46 10.49
N ARG A 83 -10.20 3.67 10.02
CA ARG A 83 -9.54 4.34 8.88
C ARG A 83 -9.48 3.51 7.59
N ARG A 84 -10.38 2.53 7.47
CA ARG A 84 -10.57 1.68 6.30
C ARG A 84 -11.47 2.36 5.27
N VAL A 85 -11.26 2.07 4.00
CA VAL A 85 -12.08 2.60 2.90
C VAL A 85 -13.51 2.08 3.03
N THR A 86 -14.48 2.99 3.07
CA THR A 86 -15.90 2.68 3.17
C THR A 86 -16.70 3.14 1.95
N ARG A 87 -16.17 4.11 1.19
CA ARG A 87 -16.79 4.60 -0.04
C ARG A 87 -15.73 4.94 -1.08
N LEU A 88 -16.01 4.56 -2.33
CA LEU A 88 -15.29 4.98 -3.52
C LEU A 88 -16.28 5.64 -4.49
N ASN A 89 -16.17 6.95 -4.68
CA ASN A 89 -17.01 7.72 -5.58
C ASN A 89 -16.14 8.38 -6.66
N LEU A 90 -16.20 7.80 -7.86
CA LEU A 90 -15.52 8.28 -9.06
C LEU A 90 -16.51 8.60 -10.18
N ARG A 91 -17.77 8.91 -9.83
CA ARG A 91 -18.85 9.17 -10.78
C ARG A 91 -18.53 10.34 -11.71
N SER A 92 -18.86 10.20 -13.00
CA SER A 92 -18.82 11.29 -13.98
C SER A 92 -17.44 11.95 -14.13
N LEU A 93 -16.37 11.18 -14.01
CA LEU A 93 -14.99 11.67 -14.11
C LEU A 93 -14.35 11.43 -15.49
N ASN A 94 -15.12 10.93 -16.46
CA ASN A 94 -14.66 10.57 -17.80
C ASN A 94 -13.46 9.61 -17.77
N LEU A 95 -13.38 8.77 -16.75
CA LEU A 95 -12.32 7.76 -16.62
C LEU A 95 -12.56 6.65 -17.62
N LYS A 96 -11.49 6.12 -18.21
CA LYS A 96 -11.53 4.90 -19.00
C LYS A 96 -10.57 3.87 -18.44
N GLY A 97 -10.92 2.60 -18.55
CA GLY A 97 -10.09 1.52 -18.03
C GLY A 97 -10.85 0.22 -17.83
N PHE A 98 -10.31 -0.64 -16.97
CA PHE A 98 -10.91 -1.92 -16.62
C PHE A 98 -11.29 -1.99 -15.14
N MET A 99 -12.31 -2.79 -14.83
CA MET A 99 -12.67 -3.08 -13.45
C MET A 99 -11.62 -3.99 -12.81
N SER A 100 -10.95 -3.50 -11.77
CA SER A 100 -9.96 -4.29 -11.02
C SER A 100 -10.62 -5.24 -10.03
N VAL A 101 -10.27 -6.52 -10.07
CA VAL A 101 -10.66 -7.52 -9.05
C VAL A 101 -10.21 -7.13 -7.64
N SER A 102 -9.20 -6.27 -7.52
CA SER A 102 -8.73 -5.76 -6.23
C SER A 102 -9.76 -4.93 -5.48
N ILE A 103 -10.86 -4.52 -6.12
CA ILE A 103 -11.97 -3.87 -5.40
C ILE A 103 -12.55 -4.79 -4.31
N GLY A 104 -12.48 -6.11 -4.49
CA GLY A 104 -12.89 -7.10 -3.48
C GLY A 104 -11.97 -7.13 -2.25
N ASN A 105 -10.75 -6.60 -2.33
CA ASN A 105 -9.82 -6.52 -1.19
C ASN A 105 -10.18 -5.37 -0.23
N LEU A 106 -11.03 -4.43 -0.66
CA LEU A 106 -11.53 -3.34 0.18
C LEU A 106 -12.67 -3.85 1.09
N SER A 107 -12.32 -4.66 2.10
CA SER A 107 -13.31 -5.41 2.90
C SER A 107 -14.31 -4.59 3.72
N PHE A 108 -14.09 -3.29 3.88
CA PHE A 108 -15.01 -2.36 4.57
C PHE A 108 -15.82 -1.48 3.60
N LEU A 109 -15.63 -1.67 2.29
CA LEU A 109 -16.28 -0.91 1.24
C LEU A 109 -17.79 -1.20 1.25
N ARG A 110 -18.59 -0.14 1.36
CA ARG A 110 -20.06 -0.21 1.43
C ARG A 110 -20.72 0.43 0.22
N ASN A 111 -20.02 1.33 -0.45
CA ASN A 111 -20.57 2.09 -1.55
C ASN A 111 -19.50 2.34 -2.60
N VAL A 112 -19.80 1.94 -3.83
CA VAL A 112 -18.97 2.14 -5.00
C VAL A 112 -19.83 2.81 -6.05
N ASP A 113 -19.42 4.00 -6.48
CA ASP A 113 -20.05 4.71 -7.58
C ASP A 113 -19.01 5.01 -8.65
N LEU A 114 -19.08 4.24 -9.73
CA LEU A 114 -18.25 4.38 -10.93
C LEU A 114 -19.09 4.81 -12.15
N SER A 115 -20.35 5.21 -11.92
CA SER A 115 -21.29 5.53 -12.99
C SER A 115 -20.82 6.69 -13.86
N ASN A 116 -21.28 6.73 -15.11
CA ASN A 116 -20.89 7.74 -16.10
C ASN A 116 -19.37 7.80 -16.35
N ASN A 117 -18.72 6.64 -16.38
CA ASN A 117 -17.35 6.44 -16.88
C ASN A 117 -17.35 5.32 -17.91
N SER A 118 -16.22 5.12 -18.60
CA SER A 118 -16.04 4.05 -19.59
C SER A 118 -15.16 2.93 -19.04
N PHE A 119 -15.64 2.27 -17.99
CA PHE A 119 -15.00 1.05 -17.47
C PHE A 119 -15.47 -0.18 -18.24
N HIS A 120 -14.53 -1.06 -18.59
CA HIS A 120 -14.75 -2.31 -19.33
C HIS A 120 -14.37 -3.53 -18.46
N GLY A 121 -14.85 -4.72 -18.85
CA GLY A 121 -14.61 -5.98 -18.14
C GLY A 121 -15.80 -6.41 -17.27
N GLU A 122 -15.87 -7.71 -16.99
CA GLU A 122 -16.87 -8.29 -16.10
C GLU A 122 -16.48 -8.00 -14.64
N LEU A 123 -17.48 -7.64 -13.82
CA LEU A 123 -17.30 -7.76 -12.37
C LEU A 123 -16.98 -9.24 -12.09
N PRO A 124 -15.97 -9.58 -11.26
CA PRO A 124 -15.76 -10.97 -10.90
C PRO A 124 -17.07 -11.53 -10.35
N ASN A 125 -17.60 -12.55 -11.02
CA ASN A 125 -18.77 -13.28 -10.53
C ASN A 125 -18.43 -13.82 -9.13
N GLU A 126 -19.37 -13.63 -8.20
CA GLU A 126 -19.24 -14.05 -6.79
C GLU A 126 -18.84 -15.52 -6.62
#